data_AF-A0A1E1IRD5-F1
#
_entry.id   AF-A0A1E1IRD5-F1
#
_cell.length_a   1.000
_cell.length_b   1.000
_cell.length_c   1.000
_cell.angle_alpha   90.00
_cell.angle_beta   90.00
_cell.angle_gamma   90.00
#
_symmetry.space_group_name_H-M   'P 1'
#
loop_
_entity.id
_entity.type
_entity.pdbx_description
1 polymer ?
#
loop_
_entity_poly.entity_id
_entity_poly.type
_entity_poly.pdbx_seq_one_letter_code
_entity_poly.pdbx_strand_id
1 'polypeptide(L)' 'MPVCGYDAHTAMLLGVAKAQCALAREIKDTVRLIFPHKEELPSNCAIELMKAGVLDGVRRIFDMHVS' A
#
# COMPACT_ATOMS: atom_id res chain seq x y z
N MET A 1 -1.67 17.89 15.24
CA MET A 1 -1.07 16.99 14.23
C MET A 1 -1.05 15.60 14.80
N PRO A 2 -1.86 14.64 14.31
CA PRO A 2 -1.56 13.24 14.53
C PRO A 2 -0.87 12.70 13.27
N VAL A 3 0.46 12.65 13.31
CA VAL A 3 1.32 11.93 12.35
C VAL A 3 1.22 10.41 12.60
N CYS A 4 0.03 9.93 12.94
CA CYS A 4 -0.19 8.65 13.60
C CYS A 4 -0.10 7.50 12.58
N GLY A 5 1.07 6.89 12.48
CA GLY A 5 1.24 5.57 11.88
C GLY A 5 1.78 5.50 10.46
N TYR A 6 2.00 6.61 9.75
CA TYR A 6 2.54 6.58 8.36
C TYR A 6 3.93 5.98 8.25
N ASP A 7 4.80 6.29 9.22
CA ASP A 7 6.13 5.71 9.34
C ASP A 7 6.03 4.20 9.58
N ALA A 8 5.12 3.78 10.46
CA ALA A 8 4.82 2.37 10.71
C ALA A 8 4.26 1.68 9.46
N HIS A 9 3.27 2.26 8.76
CA HIS A 9 2.70 1.70 7.53
C HIS A 9 3.74 1.58 6.43
N THR A 10 4.55 2.61 6.22
CA THR A 10 5.64 2.60 5.23
C THR A 10 6.67 1.53 5.59
N ALA A 11 7.08 1.44 6.85
CA ALA A 11 8.01 0.42 7.32
C ALA A 11 7.44 -1.01 7.19
N MET A 12 6.16 -1.20 7.51
CA MET A 12 5.45 -2.48 7.35
C MET A 12 5.42 -2.90 5.88
N LEU A 13 5.07 -1.98 4.98
CA LEU A 13 4.99 -2.29 3.54
C LEU A 13 6.37 -2.56 2.93
N LEU A 14 7.42 -1.89 3.39
CA LEU A 14 8.81 -2.24 3.05
C LEU A 14 9.21 -3.62 3.59
N GLY A 15 8.76 -3.97 4.80
CA GLY A 15 8.91 -5.31 5.36
C GLY A 15 8.25 -6.38 4.51
N VAL A 16 7.03 -6.14 4.04
CA VAL A 16 6.32 -7.01 3.09
C VAL A 16 7.11 -7.14 1.78
N ALA A 17 7.61 -6.03 1.22
CA ALA A 17 8.44 -6.06 0.01
C ALA A 17 9.66 -6.97 0.17
N LYS A 18 10.36 -6.83 1.30
CA LYS A 18 11.55 -7.63 1.62
C LYS A 18 11.22 -9.12 1.78
N ALA A 19 10.16 -9.44 2.53
CA ALA A 19 9.70 -10.82 2.71
C ALA A 19 9.27 -11.45 1.37
N GLN A 20 8.58 -10.66 0.54
CA GLN A 20 8.16 -11.10 -0.77
C GLN A 20 9.33 -11.38 -1.72
N CYS A 21 10.40 -10.59 -1.69
CA CYS A 21 11.61 -10.89 -2.44
C CYS A 21 12.23 -12.24 -2.04
N ALA A 22 12.18 -12.60 -0.75
CA ALA A 22 12.66 -13.89 -0.28
C ALA A 22 11.78 -15.07 -0.74
N LEU A 23 10.47 -14.83 -0.91
CA LEU A 23 9.47 -15.82 -1.33
C LEU A 23 9.08 -15.69 -2.82
N ALA A 24 9.85 -14.94 -3.61
CA ALA A 24 9.43 -14.53 -4.95
C ALA A 24 9.17 -15.71 -5.90
N ARG A 25 9.79 -16.87 -5.65
CA ARG A 25 9.58 -18.10 -6.44
C ARG A 25 8.31 -18.86 -6.06
N GLU A 26 7.72 -18.59 -4.89
CA GLU A 26 6.54 -19.27 -4.36
C GLU A 26 5.25 -18.52 -4.70
N ILE A 27 5.33 -17.21 -4.87
CA ILE A 27 4.21 -16.35 -5.23
C ILE A 27 4.10 -16.29 -6.76
N LYS A 28 3.06 -16.94 -7.30
CA LYS A 28 2.81 -17.01 -8.76
C LYS A 28 2.08 -15.80 -9.34
N ASP A 29 1.49 -14.99 -8.46
CA ASP A 29 0.74 -13.78 -8.83
C ASP A 29 1.59 -12.52 -8.66
N THR A 30 1.14 -11.41 -9.25
CA THR A 30 1.78 -10.11 -9.05
C THR A 30 1.19 -9.42 -7.82
N VAL A 31 2.06 -8.90 -6.95
CA VAL A 31 1.66 -8.01 -5.85
C VAL A 31 2.10 -6.59 -6.18
N ARG A 32 1.16 -5.64 -6.09
CA ARG A 32 1.43 -4.21 -6.26
C ARG A 32 1.45 -3.56 -4.87
N LEU A 33 2.57 -2.96 -4.51
CA LEU A 33 2.73 -2.21 -3.27
C LEU A 33 2.40 -0.74 -3.55
N ILE A 34 1.43 -0.19 -2.84
CA ILE A 34 0.95 1.19 -3.03
C ILE A 34 1.32 1.97 -1.77
N PHE A 35 2.11 3.04 -1.94
CA PHE A 35 2.49 3.95 -0.87
C PHE A 35 1.67 5.25 -1.03
N PRO A 36 0.48 5.34 -0.43
CA PRO A 36 -0.36 6.52 -0.56
C PRO A 36 0.31 7.74 0.09
N HIS A 37 0.23 8.88 -0.58
CA HIS A 37 0.72 10.15 -0.06
C HIS A 37 -0.47 11.01 0.37
N LYS A 38 -0.35 11.77 1.48
CA LYS A 38 -1.38 12.74 1.92
C LYS A 38 -2.73 12.14 2.31
N GLU A 39 -2.76 11.00 3.00
CA GLU A 39 -4.02 10.43 3.53
C GLU A 39 -4.58 11.26 4.73
N GLU A 40 -3.78 12.17 5.31
CA GLU A 40 -4.24 13.17 6.30
C GLU A 40 -5.22 14.19 5.70
N LEU A 41 -5.27 14.31 4.37
CA LEU A 41 -6.26 15.13 3.68
C LEU A 41 -7.48 14.29 3.34
N PRO A 42 -8.69 14.66 3.82
CA PRO A 42 -9.87 13.89 3.54
C PRO A 42 -10.11 13.83 2.04
N SER A 43 -10.40 12.62 1.54
CA SER A 43 -11.01 12.30 0.24
C SER A 43 -10.19 12.36 -1.05
N ASN A 44 -9.01 12.99 -1.12
CA ASN A 44 -8.36 13.15 -2.43
C ASN A 44 -7.39 12.03 -2.81
N CYS A 45 -6.62 11.46 -1.88
CA CYS A 45 -5.56 10.52 -2.25
C CYS A 45 -6.09 9.24 -2.92
N ALA A 46 -7.04 8.55 -2.29
CA ALA A 46 -7.60 7.32 -2.84
C ALA A 46 -8.29 7.55 -4.19
N ILE A 47 -9.04 8.65 -4.33
CA ILE A 47 -9.73 8.99 -5.59
C ILE A 47 -8.72 9.27 -6.71
N GLU A 48 -7.65 10.00 -6.43
CA GLU A 48 -6.59 10.30 -7.41
C GLU A 48 -5.84 9.02 -7.83
N LEU A 49 -5.57 8.10 -6.89
CA LEU A 49 -4.99 6.78 -7.21
C LEU A 49 -5.92 5.94 -8.10
N MET A 50 -7.23 5.99 -7.86
CA MET A 50 -8.23 5.34 -8.71
C MET A 50 -8.25 5.93 -10.12
N LYS A 51 -8.28 7.26 -10.25
CA LYS A 51 -8.25 7.95 -11.56
C LYS A 51 -6.95 7.67 -12.32
N ALA A 52 -5.84 7.49 -11.61
CA ALA A 52 -4.55 7.13 -12.19
C ALA A 52 -4.45 5.65 -12.60
N GLY A 53 -5.51 4.85 -12.43
CA GLY A 53 -5.53 3.43 -12.83
C GLY A 53 -4.66 2.53 -11.94
N VAL A 54 -4.33 2.97 -10.72
CA VAL A 54 -3.42 2.22 -9.82
C VAL A 54 -3.99 0.83 -9.46
N LEU A 55 -5.32 0.65 -9.53
CA LEU A 55 -5.98 -0.64 -9.30
C LEU A 55 -6.36 -1.40 -10.58
N ASP A 56 -5.95 -0.93 -11.76
CA ASP A 56 -6.26 -1.63 -13.00
C ASP A 56 -5.58 -3.02 -13.01
N GLY A 57 -6.39 -4.04 -13.27
CA GLY A 57 -5.97 -5.45 -13.22
C GLY A 57 -5.79 -6.02 -11.80
N VAL A 58 -6.06 -5.25 -10.73
CA VAL A 58 -5.95 -5.71 -9.35
C VAL A 58 -7.25 -6.43 -8.94
N ARG A 59 -7.13 -7.71 -8.57
CA ARG A 59 -8.29 -8.52 -8.13
C ARG A 59 -8.69 -8.25 -6.68
N ARG A 60 -7.72 -7.93 -5.81
CA ARG A 60 -7.92 -7.73 -4.36
C ARG A 60 -6.93 -6.69 -3.83
N ILE A 61 -7.40 -5.88 -2.89
CA ILE A 61 -6.60 -4.89 -2.15
C ILE A 61 -6.70 -5.18 -0.65
N PHE A 62 -5.61 -4.96 0.07
CA PHE A 62 -5.52 -5.11 1.51
C PHE A 62 -4.91 -3.84 2.09
N ASP A 63 -5.36 -3.45 3.29
CA ASP A 63 -4.87 -2.28 4.01
C ASP A 63 -4.79 -2.59 5.52
N MET A 64 -3.94 -1.88 6.25
CA MET A 64 -3.72 -2.07 7.68
C MET A 64 -3.54 -0.72 8.38
N HIS A 65 -4.23 -0.53 9.51
CA HIS A 65 -4.11 0.68 10.34
C HIS A 65 -3.39 0.37 11.66
N VAL A 66 -2.65 1.34 12.19
CA VAL A 66 -1.97 1.26 13.49
C VAL A 66 -2.54 2.36 14.37
N SER A 67 -2.96 2.02 15.59
CA SER A 67 -3.61 2.90 16.58
C SER A 67 -2.70 3.22 17.75
#